data_AF-A0A2X4UU01-F1
#
_entry.id   AF-A0A2X4UU01-F1
#
_cell.length_a   1.000
_cell.length_b   1.000
_cell.length_c   1.000
_cell.angle_alpha   90.00
_cell.angle_beta   90.00
_cell.angle_gamma   90.00
#
_symmetry.space_group_name_H-M   'P 1'
#
loop_
_entity.id
_entity.type
_entity.pdbx_description
1 polymer ?
#
loop_
_entity_poly.entity_id
_entity_poly.type
_entity_poly.pdbx_seq_one_letter_code
_entity_poly.pdbx_strand_id
1 'polypeptide(L)'
;MHVETFIIGNREFTAGKMNAFDAGRLLLKLKSIVAPGLALIGRDNGAQAASILELFSGLDEKTHEEVLFPILAAAGTYSVENKRKIASSTDMNLCFTVDNLLDFYLLVWEVLKLNFAPFIEQLGNRFGALDTEVEQP
;
A
#
# COMPACT_ATOMS: atom_id res chain seq x y z
N MET A 1 -13.38 -15.78 1.52
CA MET A 1 -12.60 -14.54 1.30
C MET A 1 -11.14 -14.95 1.33
N HIS A 2 -10.37 -14.69 0.27
CA HIS A 2 -8.95 -15.06 0.23
C HIS A 2 -8.18 -14.06 1.11
N VAL A 3 -7.54 -14.59 2.15
CA VAL A 3 -6.73 -13.84 3.10
C VAL A 3 -5.29 -14.28 2.90
N GLU A 4 -4.41 -13.33 2.68
CA GLU A 4 -2.96 -13.52 2.57
C GLU A 4 -2.30 -13.22 3.92
N THR A 5 -1.16 -13.86 4.14
CA THR A 5 -0.33 -13.67 5.34
C THR A 5 1.00 -13.05 4.95
N PHE A 6 1.41 -12.01 5.69
CA PHE A 6 2.66 -11.29 5.49
C PHE A 6 3.51 -11.41 6.75
N ILE A 7 4.77 -11.79 6.58
CA ILE A 7 5.78 -11.78 7.63
C ILE A 7 6.65 -10.55 7.44
N ILE A 8 6.60 -9.62 8.39
CA ILE A 8 7.34 -8.35 8.34
C ILE A 8 8.16 -8.25 9.62
N GLY A 9 9.48 -8.14 9.47
CA GLY A 9 10.39 -8.36 10.59
C GLY A 9 10.18 -9.76 11.16
N ASN A 10 9.79 -9.85 12.43
CA ASN A 10 9.45 -11.10 13.11
C ASN A 10 7.95 -11.19 13.46
N ARG A 11 7.10 -10.43 12.76
CA ARG A 11 5.69 -10.26 13.10
C ARG A 11 4.79 -10.71 11.95
N GLU A 12 3.64 -11.26 12.31
CA GLU A 12 2.67 -11.81 11.36
C GLU A 12 1.45 -10.88 11.22
N PHE A 13 1.12 -10.57 9.98
CA PHE A 13 -0.03 -9.77 9.59
C PHE A 13 -0.85 -10.50 8.54
N THR A 14 -2.14 -10.20 8.47
CA THR A 14 -3.02 -10.73 7.43
C THR A 14 -3.81 -9.62 6.77
N ALA A 15 -4.14 -9.79 5.48
CA ALA A 15 -5.10 -8.94 4.79
C ALA A 15 -5.76 -9.71 3.64
N GLY A 16 -6.95 -9.28 3.22
CA GLY A 16 -7.67 -9.85 2.09
C GLY A 16 -7.77 -8.90 0.90
N LYS A 17 -8.23 -9.44 -0.23
CA LYS A 17 -8.64 -8.63 -1.37
C LYS A 17 -9.92 -7.86 -1.05
N MET A 18 -9.90 -6.56 -1.35
CA MET A 18 -11.06 -5.68 -1.27
C MET A 18 -12.13 -6.08 -2.30
N ASN A 19 -13.38 -5.66 -2.04
CA ASN A 19 -14.40 -5.68 -3.09
C ASN A 19 -14.09 -4.62 -4.15
N ALA A 20 -14.64 -4.81 -5.35
CA ALA A 20 -14.35 -3.97 -6.51
C ALA A 20 -14.72 -2.49 -6.31
N PHE A 21 -15.79 -2.21 -5.56
CA PHE A 21 -16.23 -0.84 -5.31
C PHE A 21 -15.25 -0.08 -4.41
N ASP A 22 -14.84 -0.70 -3.29
CA ASP A 22 -13.86 -0.11 -2.38
C ASP A 22 -12.50 0.05 -3.04
N ALA A 23 -12.03 -0.97 -3.77
CA ALA A 23 -10.80 -0.90 -4.53
C ALA A 23 -10.83 0.25 -5.55
N GLY A 24 -11.91 0.38 -6.34
CA GLY A 24 -12.05 1.44 -7.33
C GLY A 24 -12.06 2.84 -6.72
N ARG A 25 -12.84 3.06 -5.67
CA ARG A 25 -12.95 4.35 -4.98
C ARG A 25 -11.62 4.77 -4.34
N LEU A 26 -10.93 3.83 -3.67
CA LEU A 26 -9.68 4.12 -2.96
C LEU A 26 -8.49 4.29 -3.92
N LEU A 27 -8.50 3.60 -5.06
CA LEU A 27 -7.52 3.80 -6.12
C LEU A 27 -7.52 5.24 -6.65
N LEU A 28 -8.69 5.86 -6.80
CA LEU A 28 -8.79 7.26 -7.26
C LEU A 28 -8.12 8.23 -6.27
N LYS A 29 -8.29 7.99 -4.97
CA LYS A 29 -7.62 8.77 -3.92
C LYS A 29 -6.11 8.51 -3.88
N LEU A 30 -5.69 7.27 -4.11
CA LEU A 30 -4.28 6.90 -4.14
C LEU A 30 -3.56 7.58 -5.33
N LYS A 31 -4.20 7.62 -6.51
CA LYS A 31 -3.62 8.27 -7.71
C LYS A 31 -3.33 9.76 -7.52
N SER A 32 -4.17 10.48 -6.77
CA SER A 32 -3.93 11.90 -6.51
C SER A 32 -2.73 12.18 -5.60
N ILE A 33 -2.24 11.18 -4.86
CA ILE A 33 -1.22 11.38 -3.82
C ILE A 33 0.11 10.70 -4.20
N VAL A 34 0.04 9.55 -4.89
CA VAL A 34 1.19 8.63 -4.99
C VAL A 34 1.57 8.30 -6.44
N ALA A 35 1.22 9.17 -7.39
CA ALA A 35 1.47 8.97 -8.82
C ALA A 35 2.89 8.48 -9.18
N PRO A 36 3.99 8.97 -8.56
CA PRO A 36 5.34 8.49 -8.89
C PRO A 36 5.61 7.06 -8.41
N GLY A 37 5.19 6.72 -7.19
CA GLY A 37 5.49 5.40 -6.61
C GLY A 37 4.45 4.32 -6.94
N LEU A 38 3.27 4.68 -7.46
CA LEU A 38 2.34 3.72 -8.08
C LEU A 38 3.00 2.97 -9.27
N ALA A 39 3.86 3.64 -10.04
CA ALA A 39 4.62 3.00 -11.11
C ALA A 39 5.62 1.95 -10.59
N LEU A 40 6.04 2.07 -9.32
CA LEU A 40 6.96 1.13 -8.66
C LEU A 40 6.22 -0.13 -8.18
N ILE A 41 4.91 -0.05 -7.89
CA ILE A 41 4.11 -1.21 -7.45
C ILE A 41 4.08 -2.32 -8.51
N GLY A 42 4.10 -1.96 -9.80
CA GLY A 42 4.13 -2.91 -10.91
C GLY A 42 5.53 -3.37 -11.34
N ARG A 43 6.60 -2.83 -10.73
CA ARG A 43 7.99 -3.21 -11.05
C ARG A 43 8.51 -4.11 -9.93
N ASP A 44 8.19 -5.39 -10.02
CA ASP A 44 8.48 -6.43 -9.03
C ASP A 44 9.97 -6.84 -8.96
N ASN A 45 10.90 -5.88 -8.87
CA ASN A 45 12.33 -6.13 -8.77
C ASN A 45 12.89 -5.62 -7.45
N GLY A 46 12.42 -6.19 -6.35
CA GLY A 46 12.94 -5.95 -5.00
C GLY A 46 12.69 -4.52 -4.53
N ALA A 47 11.71 -4.34 -3.65
CA ALA A 47 11.47 -3.06 -3.00
C ALA A 47 12.72 -2.65 -2.20
N GLN A 48 13.62 -1.87 -2.80
CA GLN A 48 14.70 -1.25 -2.07
C GLN A 48 14.06 -0.28 -1.07
N ALA A 49 14.49 -0.30 0.18
CA ALA A 49 13.92 0.55 1.23
C ALA A 49 13.83 2.04 0.83
N ALA A 50 14.76 2.50 -0.04
CA ALA A 50 14.71 3.82 -0.65
C ALA A 50 13.41 4.09 -1.44
N SER A 51 12.94 3.14 -2.24
CA SER A 51 11.73 3.26 -3.06
C SER A 51 10.43 3.28 -2.24
N ILE A 52 10.44 2.62 -1.08
CA ILE A 52 9.31 2.64 -0.13
C ILE A 52 9.25 3.98 0.60
N LEU A 53 10.40 4.49 1.05
CA LEU A 53 10.45 5.80 1.69
C LEU A 53 10.12 6.93 0.70
N GLU A 54 10.52 6.82 -0.58
CA GLU A 54 10.13 7.76 -1.62
C GLU A 54 8.62 7.73 -1.91
N LEU A 55 8.01 6.55 -1.99
CA LEU A 55 6.55 6.40 -2.09
C LEU A 55 5.83 7.12 -0.94
N PHE A 56 6.42 7.08 0.24
CA PHE A 56 5.82 7.63 1.46
C PHE A 56 6.31 9.04 1.85
N SER A 57 7.25 9.60 1.09
CA SER A 57 7.83 10.93 1.35
C SER A 57 6.82 12.07 1.18
N GLY A 58 5.77 11.84 0.38
CA GLY A 58 4.65 12.76 0.19
C GLY A 58 3.46 12.53 1.12
N LEU A 59 3.55 11.60 2.08
CA LEU A 59 2.45 11.38 3.02
C LEU A 59 2.39 12.48 4.06
N ASP A 60 1.25 13.12 4.14
CA ASP A 60 0.83 13.92 5.29
C ASP A 60 -0.12 13.13 6.20
N GLU A 61 -0.51 13.75 7.32
CA GLU A 61 -1.51 13.21 8.24
C GLU A 61 -2.84 12.93 7.52
N LYS A 62 -3.24 13.82 6.61
CA LYS A 62 -4.46 13.67 5.83
C LYS A 62 -4.44 12.41 4.97
N THR A 63 -3.29 12.05 4.41
CA THR A 63 -3.15 10.83 3.61
C THR A 63 -3.33 9.58 4.45
N HIS A 64 -2.85 9.58 5.70
CA HIS A 64 -3.07 8.47 6.63
C HIS A 64 -4.57 8.26 6.88
N GLU A 65 -5.27 9.32 7.27
CA GLU A 65 -6.67 9.28 7.67
C GLU A 65 -7.63 9.06 6.48
N GLU A 66 -7.37 9.67 5.33
CA GLU A 66 -8.31 9.63 4.19
C GLU A 66 -8.04 8.51 3.18
N VAL A 67 -6.84 7.93 3.20
CA VAL A 67 -6.39 6.95 2.19
C VAL A 67 -5.84 5.67 2.82
N LEU A 68 -4.77 5.75 3.62
CA LEU A 68 -4.10 4.53 4.10
C LEU A 68 -4.97 3.72 5.04
N PHE A 69 -5.51 4.33 6.10
CA PHE A 69 -6.37 3.62 7.04
C PHE A 69 -7.65 3.08 6.38
N PRO A 70 -8.34 3.81 5.49
CA PRO A 70 -9.44 3.25 4.71
C PRO A 70 -9.06 2.04 3.85
N ILE A 71 -7.86 2.02 3.24
CA ILE A 71 -7.37 0.86 2.48
C ILE A 71 -7.15 -0.34 3.40
N LEU A 72 -6.44 -0.15 4.51
CA LEU A 72 -6.19 -1.22 5.48
C LEU A 72 -7.50 -1.75 6.08
N ALA A 73 -8.46 -0.87 6.38
CA ALA A 73 -9.77 -1.25 6.88
C ALA A 73 -10.56 -2.09 5.86
N ALA A 74 -10.60 -1.67 4.60
CA ALA A 74 -11.31 -2.37 3.52
C ALA A 74 -10.64 -3.71 3.17
N ALA A 75 -9.32 -3.80 3.26
CA ALA A 75 -8.57 -5.04 3.12
C ALA A 75 -8.68 -5.94 4.36
N GLY A 76 -9.27 -5.45 5.47
CA GLY A 76 -9.37 -6.20 6.71
C GLY A 76 -8.02 -6.49 7.36
N THR A 77 -7.05 -5.58 7.21
CA THR A 77 -5.68 -5.77 7.69
C THR A 77 -5.66 -5.99 9.21
N TYR A 78 -4.95 -7.03 9.64
CA TYR A 78 -4.96 -7.50 11.01
C TYR A 78 -3.55 -7.89 11.46
N SER A 79 -3.15 -7.43 12.65
CA SER A 79 -1.98 -7.93 13.37
C SER A 79 -2.36 -9.16 14.17
N VAL A 80 -1.74 -10.30 13.85
CA VAL A 80 -2.01 -11.58 14.51
C VAL A 80 -1.52 -11.55 15.96
N GLU A 81 -0.33 -10.99 16.18
CA GLU A 81 0.30 -10.86 17.49
C GLU A 81 -0.52 -9.96 18.44
N ASN A 82 -0.87 -8.76 17.99
CA ASN A 82 -1.64 -7.81 18.80
C ASN A 82 -3.14 -8.12 18.82
N LYS A 83 -3.57 -9.14 18.06
CA LYS A 83 -4.97 -9.55 17.90
C LYS A 83 -5.91 -8.39 17.53
N ARG A 84 -5.47 -7.54 16.61
CA ARG A 84 -6.12 -6.25 16.34
C ARG A 84 -6.14 -5.89 14.86
N LYS A 85 -7.24 -5.30 14.40
CA LYS A 85 -7.33 -4.68 13.08
C LYS A 85 -6.57 -3.36 13.05
N ILE A 86 -5.93 -3.06 11.93
CA ILE A 86 -5.19 -1.82 11.74
C ILE A 86 -6.01 -0.94 10.81
N ALA A 87 -6.78 -0.01 11.37
CA ALA A 87 -7.75 0.80 10.61
C ALA A 87 -7.83 2.26 11.06
N SER A 88 -6.93 2.69 11.95
CA SER A 88 -6.91 4.04 12.51
C SER A 88 -5.54 4.36 13.11
N SER A 89 -5.29 5.64 13.40
CA SER A 89 -4.12 6.11 14.15
C SER A 89 -4.04 5.49 15.54
N THR A 90 -5.18 5.25 16.20
CA THR A 90 -5.21 4.57 17.50
C THR A 90 -4.75 3.10 17.37
N ASP A 91 -5.23 2.38 16.35
CA ASP A 91 -4.80 1.00 16.14
C ASP A 91 -3.33 0.90 15.73
N MET A 92 -2.85 1.88 14.94
CA MET A 92 -1.45 1.99 14.59
C MET A 92 -0.57 2.14 15.83
N ASN A 93 -0.91 3.03 16.76
CA ASN A 93 -0.16 3.22 18.01
C ASN A 93 -0.21 2.00 18.95
N LEU A 94 -1.21 1.14 18.81
CA LEU A 94 -1.33 -0.10 19.61
C LEU A 94 -0.57 -1.28 18.98
N CYS A 95 -0.29 -1.21 17.68
CA CYS A 95 0.41 -2.25 16.93
C CYS A 95 1.85 -1.88 16.60
N PHE A 96 2.23 -0.61 16.65
CA PHE A 96 3.55 -0.14 16.23
C PHE A 96 4.09 0.90 17.21
N THR A 97 5.41 0.96 17.28
CA THR A 97 6.20 1.95 18.02
C THR A 97 7.11 2.68 17.04
N VAL A 98 7.79 3.72 17.50
CA VAL A 98 8.77 4.46 16.67
C VAL A 98 9.86 3.52 16.14
N ASP A 99 10.28 2.52 16.93
CA ASP A 99 11.34 1.58 16.57
C ASP A 99 10.96 0.62 15.44
N ASN A 100 9.67 0.32 15.28
CA ASN A 100 9.15 -0.58 14.25
C ASN A 100 8.20 0.12 13.27
N LEU A 101 8.26 1.45 13.20
CA LEU A 101 7.40 2.24 12.32
C LEU A 101 7.59 1.87 10.83
N LEU A 102 8.79 1.46 10.44
CA LEU A 102 9.06 0.98 9.08
C LEU A 102 8.21 -0.26 8.74
N ASP A 103 7.93 -1.14 9.70
CA ASP A 103 7.13 -2.34 9.49
C ASP A 103 5.69 -1.98 9.11
N PHE A 104 5.15 -0.88 9.64
CA PHE A 104 3.83 -0.37 9.25
C PHE A 104 3.81 0.01 7.77
N TYR A 105 4.81 0.74 7.29
CA TYR A 105 4.89 1.16 5.90
C TYR A 105 5.14 -0.02 4.94
N LEU A 106 5.93 -1.01 5.37
CA LEU A 106 6.07 -2.28 4.65
C LEU A 106 4.73 -3.03 4.56
N LEU A 107 3.95 -3.04 5.64
CA LEU A 107 2.62 -3.67 5.63
C LEU A 107 1.67 -2.95 4.67
N VAL A 108 1.65 -1.62 4.70
CA VAL A 108 0.88 -0.81 3.74
C VAL A 108 1.28 -1.19 2.32
N TRP A 109 2.58 -1.27 2.03
CA TRP A 109 3.09 -1.66 0.71
C TRP A 109 2.57 -3.03 0.25
N GLU A 110 2.64 -4.06 1.11
CA GLU A 110 2.11 -5.39 0.79
C GLU A 110 0.60 -5.38 0.52
N VAL A 111 -0.17 -4.64 1.31
CA VAL A 111 -1.62 -4.50 1.12
C VAL A 111 -1.94 -3.76 -0.18
N LEU A 112 -1.16 -2.74 -0.54
CA LEU A 112 -1.29 -2.04 -1.82
C LEU A 112 -0.98 -2.98 -2.99
N LYS A 113 0.11 -3.75 -2.94
CA LYS A 113 0.43 -4.76 -3.97
C LYS A 113 -0.69 -5.76 -4.15
N LEU A 114 -1.16 -6.37 -3.04
CA LEU A 114 -2.23 -7.36 -3.05
C LEU A 114 -3.49 -6.87 -3.80
N ASN A 115 -3.83 -5.60 -3.62
CA ASN A 115 -5.08 -5.03 -4.12
C ASN A 115 -4.96 -4.30 -5.47
N PHE A 116 -3.80 -3.73 -5.78
CA PHE A 116 -3.64 -2.82 -6.93
C PHE A 116 -2.59 -3.25 -7.95
N ALA A 117 -1.60 -4.09 -7.60
CA ALA A 117 -0.61 -4.55 -8.57
C ALA A 117 -1.25 -5.23 -9.80
N PRO A 118 -2.24 -6.15 -9.66
CA PRO A 118 -2.90 -6.76 -10.83
C PRO A 118 -3.58 -5.75 -11.75
N PHE A 119 -4.11 -4.66 -11.20
CA PHE A 119 -4.73 -3.58 -11.98
C PHE A 119 -3.68 -2.74 -12.71
N ILE A 120 -2.57 -2.40 -12.04
CA ILE A 120 -1.46 -1.62 -12.60
C ILE A 120 -0.76 -2.40 -13.72
N GLU A 121 -0.51 -3.68 -13.52
CA GLU A 121 0.04 -4.59 -14.54
C GLU A 121 -0.88 -4.67 -15.77
N GLN A 122 -2.18 -4.81 -15.57
CA GLN A 122 -3.15 -4.81 -16.67
C GLN A 122 -3.21 -3.47 -17.41
N LEU A 123 -3.04 -2.34 -16.71
CA LEU A 123 -2.92 -1.03 -17.36
C LEU A 123 -1.65 -0.95 -18.21
N GLY A 124 -0.48 -1.30 -17.64
CA GLY A 124 0.79 -1.25 -18.37
C GLY A 124 0.82 -2.16 -19.61
N ASN A 125 0.25 -3.36 -19.49
CA ASN A 125 0.16 -4.30 -20.61
C ASN A 125 -0.83 -3.87 -21.70
N ARG A 126 -1.87 -3.09 -21.36
CA ARG A 126 -2.92 -2.67 -22.31
C ARG A 126 -2.66 -1.32 -22.96
N PHE A 127 -1.98 -0.41 -22.28
CA PHE A 127 -1.77 0.96 -22.75
C PHE A 127 -0.31 1.26 -23.13
N GLY A 128 0.55 0.24 -23.16
CA GLY A 128 1.98 0.41 -23.31
C GLY A 128 2.60 0.92 -22.01
N ALA A 129 3.88 0.59 -21.78
CA ALA A 129 4.63 1.24 -20.71
C ALA A 129 4.41 2.75 -20.84
N LEU A 130 4.17 3.44 -19.73
CA LEU A 130 4.38 4.87 -19.62
C LEU A 130 5.90 5.11 -19.79
N ASP A 131 6.44 4.78 -20.97
CA ASP A 131 7.72 5.24 -21.42
C ASP A 131 7.49 6.72 -21.70
N THR A 132 7.88 7.50 -20.71
CA THR A 132 8.13 8.92 -20.85
C THR A 132 9.11 9.13 -22.01
N GLU A 133 8.59 9.28 -23.22
CA GLU A 133 9.20 10.14 -24.23
C GLU A 133 9.16 11.57 -23.67
N VAL A 134 10.16 11.90 -22.84
CA VAL A 134 10.56 13.28 -22.68
C VAL A 134 11.35 13.61 -23.94
N GLU A 135 10.63 14.06 -24.97
CA GLU A 135 11.21 14.76 -26.11
C GLU A 135 11.93 16.00 -25.54
N GLN A 136 13.27 15.94 -25.45
CA GLN A 136 14.09 17.09 -25.10
C GLN A 136 14.29 17.95 -26.38
N PRO A 137 14.25 19.29 -26.26
CA PRO A 137 14.33 20.22 -27.38
C PRO A 137 15.69 20.24 -28.08
#